data_AF-A0A969N7H3-F1
#
_entry.id   AF-A0A969N7H3-F1
#
_cell.length_a   1.000
_cell.length_b   1.000
_cell.length_c   1.000
_cell.angle_alpha   90.00
_cell.angle_beta   90.00
_cell.angle_gamma   90.00
#
_symmetry.space_group_name_H-M   'P 1'
#
loop_
_entity.id
_entity.type
_entity.pdbx_description
1 polymer ?
#
loop_
_entity_poly.entity_id
_entity_poly.type
_entity_poly.pdbx_seq_one_letter_code
_entity_poly.pdbx_strand_id
1 'polypeptide(L)' 'GEAPRNASISFGNHLIERVLPSLFRTDGEEIIKRATITENGKLIDRFAYANYLDGK' A
#
# COMPACT_ATOMS: atom_id res chain seq x y z
N GLY A 1 20.62 -15.29 1.07
CA GLY A 1 21.58 -14.33 1.63
C GLY A 1 20.97 -13.60 2.81
N GLU A 2 21.78 -13.04 3.69
CA GLU A 2 21.31 -12.32 4.89
C GLU A 2 20.57 -11.02 4.54
N ALA A 3 20.97 -10.34 3.46
CA ALA A 3 20.33 -9.09 3.03
C ALA A 3 18.83 -9.25 2.70
N PRO A 4 18.38 -10.22 1.87
CA PRO A 4 16.95 -10.48 1.69
C PRO A 4 16.21 -10.81 2.99
N ARG A 5 16.84 -11.59 3.90
CA ARG A 5 16.22 -11.96 5.18
C ARG A 5 16.02 -10.74 6.07
N ASN A 6 17.04 -9.91 6.22
CA ASN A 6 17.01 -8.69 7.03
C ASN A 6 16.00 -7.67 6.47
N ALA A 7 15.93 -7.55 5.13
CA ALA A 7 14.95 -6.70 4.47
C ALA A 7 13.51 -7.17 4.77
N SER A 8 13.23 -8.48 4.66
CA SER A 8 11.90 -9.02 4.97
C SER A 8 11.50 -8.83 6.43
N ILE A 9 12.42 -9.03 7.38
CA ILE A 9 12.16 -8.81 8.82
C ILE A 9 11.84 -7.33 9.07
N SER A 10 12.67 -6.43 8.56
CA SER A 10 12.47 -4.98 8.70
C SER A 10 11.13 -4.52 8.11
N PHE A 11 10.81 -5.00 6.90
CA PHE A 11 9.52 -4.72 6.27
C PHE A 11 8.34 -5.23 7.11
N GLY A 12 8.41 -6.47 7.59
CA GLY A 12 7.35 -7.08 8.41
C GLY A 12 7.09 -6.31 9.70
N ASN A 13 8.15 -5.91 10.40
CA ASN A 13 8.03 -5.09 11.61
C ASN A 13 7.35 -3.75 11.31
N HIS A 14 7.78 -3.03 10.26
CA HIS A 14 7.13 -1.78 9.86
C HIS A 14 5.67 -1.95 9.45
N LEU A 15 5.33 -3.03 8.75
CA LEU A 15 3.95 -3.34 8.36
C LEU A 15 3.07 -3.49 9.61
N ILE A 16 3.52 -4.29 10.59
CA ILE A 16 2.78 -4.55 11.83
C ILE A 16 2.63 -3.28 12.67
N GLU A 17 3.71 -2.53 12.85
CA GLU A 17 3.73 -1.38 13.77
C GLU A 17 3.02 -0.15 13.20
N ARG A 18 3.10 0.07 11.88
CA ARG A 18 2.63 1.33 11.26
C ARG A 18 1.42 1.18 10.36
N VAL A 19 1.27 0.06 9.66
CA VAL A 19 0.23 -0.10 8.64
C VAL A 19 -1.00 -0.79 9.20
N LEU A 20 -0.84 -1.87 9.96
CA LEU A 20 -1.97 -2.62 10.51
C LEU A 20 -2.90 -1.78 11.42
N PRO A 21 -2.41 -0.85 12.27
CA PRO A 21 -3.29 -0.01 13.06
C PRO A 21 -4.21 0.86 12.18
N SER A 22 -3.67 1.45 11.12
CA SER A 22 -4.43 2.28 10.17
C SER A 22 -5.40 1.45 9.32
N LEU A 23 -5.07 0.18 9.06
CA LEU A 23 -5.92 -0.73 8.29
C LEU A 23 -7.17 -1.19 9.06
N PHE A 24 -7.04 -1.51 10.35
CA PHE A 24 -8.13 -2.11 11.14
C PHE A 24 -8.85 -1.14 12.08
N ARG A 25 -8.30 0.05 12.34
CA ARG A 25 -8.93 1.05 13.20
C ARG A 25 -9.33 2.28 12.39
N THR A 26 -8.58 3.37 12.54
CA THR A 26 -8.82 4.63 11.87
C THR A 26 -7.56 5.03 11.15
N ASP A 27 -7.72 5.37 9.87
CA ASP A 27 -6.62 5.85 9.03
C ASP A 27 -6.31 7.34 9.31
N GLY A 28 -6.00 7.67 10.56
CA GLY A 28 -5.81 9.07 11.00
C GLY A 28 -4.63 9.77 10.31
N GLU A 29 -3.62 9.01 9.89
CA GLU A 29 -2.47 9.52 9.13
C GLU A 29 -2.65 9.40 7.60
N GLU A 30 -3.84 9.00 7.13
CA GLU A 30 -4.14 8.77 5.72
C GLU A 30 -3.14 7.82 5.02
N ILE A 31 -2.61 6.83 5.76
CA ILE A 31 -1.70 5.80 5.24
C ILE A 31 -2.43 4.95 4.21
N ILE A 32 -3.61 4.44 4.55
CA ILE A 32 -4.41 3.60 3.66
C ILE A 32 -4.83 4.42 2.45
N LYS A 33 -5.41 5.61 2.65
CA LYS A 33 -5.83 6.50 1.57
C LYS A 33 -4.71 6.80 0.56
N ARG A 34 -3.49 7.07 1.03
CA ARG A 34 -2.34 7.35 0.14
C ARG A 34 -1.78 6.10 -0.52
N ALA A 35 -1.91 4.95 0.13
CA ALA A 35 -1.46 3.65 -0.40
C ALA A 35 -2.47 3.00 -1.36
N THR A 36 -3.75 3.40 -1.33
CA THR A 36 -4.78 2.91 -2.24
C THR A 36 -4.51 3.36 -3.68
N ILE A 37 -4.30 2.41 -4.57
CA ILE A 37 -4.09 2.66 -6.01
C ILE A 37 -5.41 2.49 -6.79
N THR A 38 -6.22 1.51 -6.38
CA THR A 38 -7.52 1.22 -6.97
C THR A 38 -8.60 1.20 -5.92
N GLU A 39 -9.79 1.66 -6.28
CA GLU A 39 -10.99 1.58 -5.46
C GLU A 39 -12.14 1.06 -6.33
N ASN A 40 -12.90 0.08 -5.83
CA ASN A 40 -14.00 -0.55 -6.58
C ASN A 40 -13.61 -1.06 -7.97
N GLY A 41 -12.39 -1.61 -8.09
CA GLY A 41 -11.88 -2.17 -9.34
C GLY A 41 -11.42 -1.14 -10.38
N LYS A 42 -11.36 0.15 -10.03
CA LYS A 42 -10.90 1.23 -10.93
C LYS A 42 -9.73 1.97 -10.33
N LEU A 43 -8.85 2.51 -11.19
CA LEU A 43 -7.80 3.44 -10.75
C LEU A 43 -8.44 4.68 -10.13
N ILE A 44 -7.88 5.14 -9.01
CA ILE A 44 -8.25 6.46 -8.48
C ILE A 44 -7.69 7.57 -9.38
N ASP A 45 -8.27 8.77 -9.30
CA ASP A 45 -7.90 9.91 -10.16
C ASP A 45 -6.39 10.21 -10.17
N ARG A 46 -5.73 10.04 -9.02
CA ARG A 46 -4.28 10.22 -8.88
C ARG A 46 -3.47 9.34 -9.83
N PHE A 47 -3.99 8.18 -10.17
CA PHE A 47 -3.37 7.20 -11.06
C PHE A 47 -4.08 7.08 -12.40
N ALA A 48 -4.95 8.03 -12.76
CA ALA A 48 -5.66 8.04 -14.06
C ALA A 48 -4.70 7.97 -15.27
N TYR A 49 -3.47 8.47 -15.12
CA TYR A 49 -2.44 8.37 -16.17
C TYR A 49 -2.01 6.92 -16.47
N ALA A 50 -2.24 5.97 -15.56
CA ALA A 50 -1.90 4.56 -15.72
C ALA A 50 -3.02 3.73 -16.38
N ASN A 51 -4.08 4.39 -16.88
CA ASN A 51 -5.21 3.73 -17.51
C ASN A 51 -4.84 2.98 -18.82
N TYR A 52 -3.64 3.17 -19.34
CA TYR A 52 -3.11 2.36 -20.45
C TYR A 52 -2.84 0.90 -20.06
N LEU A 53 -2.87 0.56 -18.76
CA LEU A 53 -2.74 -0.79 -18.24
C LEU A 53 -4.04 -1.60 -18.30
N ASP A 54 -5.18 -0.95 -18.59
CA ASP A 54 -6.53 -1.53 -18.54
C ASP A 54 -6.86 -2.44 -19.75
N GLY A 55 -5.83 -3.07 -20.32
CA GLY A 55 -5.97 -4.02 -21.43
C GLY A 55 -5.72 -3.39 -22.81
N LYS A 56 -4.60 -3.78 -23.40
CA LYS A 56 -4.66 -4.30 -24.77
C LYS A 56 -5.20 -5.73 -24.71
#